data_AF-A0A7C5VY64-F1
#
_entry.id   AF-A0A7C5VY64-F1
#
_cell.length_a   1.000
_cell.length_b   1.000
_cell.length_c   1.000
_cell.angle_alpha   90.00
_cell.angle_beta   90.00
_cell.angle_gamma   90.00
#
_symmetry.space_group_name_H-M   'P 1'
#
loop_
_entity.id
_entity.type
_entity.pdbx_description
1 polymer ?
#
loop_
_entity_poly.entity_id
_entity_poly.type
_entity_poly.pdbx_seq_one_letter_code
_entity_poly.pdbx_strand_id
1 'polypeptide(L)'
;MPLPEDKNLDLIFCIKTHRTVNNDNTISFNEKIIQIPPSDKKLNLVRRKVDVCLLENNRIFILYGEKVLAQSILSEENKTLQREKKIKEILDKRVYILLQLRRKQKPVYTPPLNHPWRKIQAKEFEMKKINLYKMK
;
A
#
# COMPACT_ATOMS: atom_id res chain seq x y z
N MET A 1 29.85 1.60 -10.88
CA MET A 1 30.09 0.41 -10.03
C MET A 1 29.48 -0.78 -10.76
N PRO A 2 30.26 -1.78 -11.18
CA PRO A 2 29.72 -2.95 -11.90
C PRO A 2 28.86 -3.81 -10.97
N LEU A 3 27.87 -4.50 -11.54
CA LEU A 3 27.06 -5.47 -10.82
C LEU A 3 27.91 -6.74 -10.53
N PRO A 4 27.79 -7.35 -9.34
CA PRO A 4 28.50 -8.58 -9.02
C PRO A 4 27.97 -9.75 -9.85
N GLU A 5 28.85 -10.41 -10.60
CA GLU A 5 28.53 -11.53 -11.51
C GLU A 5 28.01 -12.78 -10.78
N ASP A 6 28.42 -12.97 -9.52
CA ASP A 6 28.07 -14.15 -8.71
C ASP A 6 26.62 -14.14 -8.19
N LYS A 7 25.88 -13.04 -8.39
CA LYS A 7 24.51 -12.90 -7.88
C LYS A 7 23.49 -13.06 -8.99
N ASN A 8 22.62 -14.05 -8.84
CA ASN A 8 21.46 -14.19 -9.69
C ASN A 8 20.40 -13.14 -9.32
N LEU A 9 20.36 -12.04 -10.08
CA LEU A 9 19.47 -10.90 -9.85
C LEU A 9 17.99 -11.28 -9.96
N ASP A 10 17.64 -12.27 -10.79
CA ASP A 10 16.27 -12.75 -10.95
C ASP A 10 15.71 -13.33 -9.64
N LEU A 11 16.56 -14.01 -8.86
CA LEU A 11 16.19 -14.57 -7.55
C LEU A 11 16.17 -13.53 -6.43
N ILE A 12 16.70 -12.33 -6.69
CA ILE A 12 16.71 -11.21 -5.74
C ILE A 12 15.51 -10.29 -6.01
N PHE A 13 15.30 -9.89 -7.26
CA PHE A 13 14.24 -8.99 -7.70
C PHE A 13 12.97 -9.74 -8.10
N CYS A 14 12.49 -10.61 -7.23
CA CYS A 14 11.25 -11.34 -7.42
C CYS A 14 10.32 -11.18 -6.21
N ILE A 15 9.02 -11.33 -6.45
CA ILE A 15 8.02 -11.40 -5.39
C ILE A 15 8.12 -12.81 -4.77
N LYS A 16 8.63 -12.88 -3.55
CA LYS A 16 8.77 -14.14 -2.80
C LYS A 16 7.55 -14.41 -1.95
N THR A 17 6.99 -15.61 -2.08
CA THR A 17 5.89 -16.10 -1.24
C THR A 17 6.17 -17.52 -0.78
N HIS A 18 5.77 -17.85 0.44
CA HIS A 18 5.94 -19.21 0.95
C HIS A 18 4.72 -20.04 0.61
N ARG A 19 4.92 -21.27 0.14
CA ARG A 19 3.86 -22.25 -0.10
C ARG A 19 4.21 -23.60 0.51
N THR A 20 3.19 -24.32 0.95
CA THR A 20 3.34 -25.69 1.43
C THR A 20 3.07 -26.63 0.27
N VAL A 21 3.95 -27.61 0.07
CA VAL A 21 3.79 -28.64 -0.96
C VAL A 21 2.70 -29.62 -0.56
N ASN A 22 1.81 -29.95 -1.49
CA ASN A 22 0.73 -30.91 -1.31
C ASN A 22 1.26 -32.36 -1.25
N ASN A 23 0.38 -33.30 -0.89
CA ASN A 23 0.72 -34.73 -0.81
C ASN A 23 1.13 -35.34 -2.16
N ASP A 24 0.65 -34.80 -3.27
CA ASP A 24 0.97 -35.19 -4.65
C ASP A 24 2.20 -34.47 -5.21
N ASN A 25 3.00 -33.84 -4.35
CA ASN A 25 4.18 -33.05 -4.71
C ASN A 25 3.87 -31.85 -5.63
N THR A 26 2.66 -31.29 -5.51
CA THR A 26 2.23 -30.09 -6.26
C THR A 26 2.16 -28.86 -5.36
N ILE A 27 2.17 -27.69 -5.99
CA ILE A 27 1.91 -26.40 -5.34
C ILE A 27 0.86 -25.65 -6.15
N SER A 28 -0.11 -25.05 -5.46
CA SER A 28 -1.04 -24.10 -6.06
C SER A 28 -0.52 -22.66 -5.91
N PHE A 29 -0.39 -21.95 -7.03
CA PHE A 29 0.05 -20.57 -7.09
C PHE A 29 -0.60 -19.83 -8.26
N ASN A 30 -1.20 -18.66 -8.00
CA ASN A 30 -1.91 -17.85 -8.99
C ASN A 30 -2.83 -18.67 -9.92
N GLU A 31 -3.73 -19.46 -9.34
CA GLU A 31 -4.68 -20.33 -10.08
C GLU A 31 -4.02 -21.40 -10.97
N LYS A 32 -2.71 -21.61 -10.84
CA LYS A 32 -1.96 -22.67 -11.52
C LYS A 32 -1.51 -23.71 -10.51
N ILE A 33 -1.63 -24.97 -10.89
CA ILE A 33 -1.02 -26.10 -10.16
C ILE A 33 0.31 -26.41 -10.83
N ILE A 34 1.38 -26.38 -10.06
CA ILE A 34 2.74 -26.65 -10.54
C ILE A 34 3.21 -27.93 -9.86
N GLN A 35 3.54 -28.93 -10.68
CA GLN A 35 4.12 -30.18 -10.19
C GLN A 35 5.62 -30.02 -9.99
N ILE A 36 6.11 -30.40 -8.82
CA ILE A 36 7.55 -30.43 -8.55
C ILE A 36 8.06 -31.81 -8.99
N PRO A 37 9.07 -31.87 -9.88
CA PRO A 37 9.65 -33.14 -10.26
C PRO A 37 10.38 -33.77 -9.06
N PRO A 38 10.47 -35.11 -8.99
CA PRO A 38 11.29 -35.77 -7.98
C PRO A 38 12.74 -35.31 -8.14
N SER A 39 13.37 -34.94 -7.02
CA SER A 39 14.79 -34.56 -7.01
C SER A 39 15.67 -35.81 -6.97
N ASP A 40 16.88 -35.74 -7.51
CA ASP A 40 17.87 -36.84 -7.47
C ASP A 40 18.21 -37.30 -6.05
N LYS A 41 18.06 -36.40 -5.07
CA LYS A 41 18.15 -36.76 -3.65
C LYS A 41 16.79 -37.27 -3.19
N LYS A 42 16.75 -38.30 -2.34
CA LYS A 42 15.56 -38.81 -1.62
C LYS A 42 14.94 -37.77 -0.65
N LEU A 43 14.68 -36.57 -1.13
CA LEU A 43 14.06 -35.47 -0.41
C LEU A 43 12.56 -35.58 -0.60
N ASN A 44 11.87 -36.00 0.45
CA ASN A 44 10.42 -35.90 0.48
C ASN A 44 10.02 -34.44 0.73
N LEU A 45 9.51 -33.78 -0.30
CA LEU A 45 9.09 -32.38 -0.26
C LEU A 45 7.63 -32.23 0.21
N VAL A 46 6.87 -33.33 0.31
CA VAL A 46 5.49 -33.31 0.78
C VAL A 46 5.38 -32.61 2.13
N ARG A 47 4.42 -31.67 2.23
CA ARG A 47 4.15 -30.82 3.41
C ARG A 47 5.29 -29.90 3.84
N ARG A 48 6.39 -29.83 3.08
CA ARG A 48 7.45 -28.85 3.35
C ARG A 48 7.04 -27.48 2.83
N LYS A 49 7.59 -26.44 3.47
CA LYS A 49 7.52 -25.07 2.97
C LYS A 49 8.59 -24.85 1.92
N VAL A 50 8.19 -24.25 0.81
CA VAL A 50 9.07 -23.84 -0.28
C VAL A 50 8.83 -22.37 -0.60
N ASP A 51 9.81 -21.75 -1.23
CA ASP A 51 9.72 -20.37 -1.69
C ASP A 51 9.31 -20.34 -3.16
N VAL A 52 8.22 -19.64 -3.45
CA VAL A 52 7.75 -19.39 -4.80
C VAL A 52 8.09 -17.95 -5.16
N CYS A 53 8.97 -17.80 -6.14
CA CYS A 53 9.45 -16.53 -6.66
C CYS A 53 8.74 -16.22 -7.97
N LEU A 54 7.97 -15.12 -8.00
CA LEU A 54 7.34 -14.61 -9.22
C LEU A 54 8.14 -13.40 -9.73
N LEU A 55 8.62 -13.48 -10.96
CA LEU A 55 9.27 -12.38 -11.67
C LEU A 55 8.24 -11.52 -12.42
N GLU A 56 8.62 -10.29 -12.75
CA GLU A 56 7.81 -9.40 -13.60
C GLU A 56 7.51 -9.99 -14.98
N ASN A 57 8.42 -10.83 -15.50
CA ASN A 57 8.26 -11.53 -16.78
C ASN A 57 7.33 -12.76 -16.69
N ASN A 58 6.50 -12.86 -15.64
CA ASN A 58 5.59 -13.99 -15.37
C ASN A 58 6.28 -15.35 -15.21
N ARG A 59 7.61 -15.37 -15.02
CA ARG A 59 8.36 -16.58 -14.70
C ARG A 59 8.23 -16.89 -13.22
N ILE A 60 8.08 -18.17 -12.91
CA ILE A 60 7.92 -18.70 -11.57
C ILE A 60 9.08 -19.64 -11.31
N PHE A 61 9.80 -19.39 -10.23
CA PHE A 61 10.79 -20.31 -9.69
C PHE A 61 10.30 -20.86 -8.36
N ILE A 62 10.39 -22.17 -8.19
CA ILE A 62 10.14 -22.83 -6.92
C ILE A 62 11.49 -23.19 -6.33
N LEU A 63 11.78 -22.68 -5.13
CA LEU A 63 13.02 -22.90 -4.42
C LEU A 63 12.80 -23.60 -3.09
N TYR A 64 13.80 -24.39 -2.71
CA TYR A 64 13.91 -24.94 -1.37
C TYR A 64 15.30 -24.65 -0.82
N GLY A 65 15.38 -23.70 0.09
CA GLY A 65 16.65 -23.06 0.45
C GLY A 65 17.23 -22.32 -0.74
N GLU A 66 18.48 -22.60 -1.10
CA GLU A 66 19.17 -21.94 -2.22
C GLU A 66 19.00 -22.68 -3.57
N LYS A 67 18.25 -23.78 -3.58
CA LYS A 67 18.11 -24.64 -4.78
C LYS A 67 16.79 -24.43 -5.49
N VAL A 68 16.87 -24.26 -6.81
CA VAL A 68 15.71 -24.26 -7.70
C VAL A 68 15.25 -25.70 -7.93
N LEU A 69 14.00 -25.99 -7.58
CA LEU A 69 13.37 -27.30 -7.75
C LEU A 69 12.58 -27.41 -9.05
N ALA A 70 11.90 -26.33 -9.45
CA ALA A 70 11.06 -26.31 -10.63
C ALA A 70 10.94 -24.89 -11.19
N GLN A 71 10.66 -24.81 -12.48
CA GLN A 71 10.42 -23.56 -13.19
C GLN A 71 9.10 -23.67 -13.93
N SER A 72 8.35 -22.57 -13.97
CA SER A 72 7.11 -22.49 -14.73
C SER A 72 6.90 -21.07 -15.25
N ILE A 73 6.01 -20.93 -16.23
CA ILE A 73 5.60 -19.63 -16.77
C ILE A 73 4.10 -19.48 -16.54
N LEU A 74 3.68 -18.34 -16.02
CA LEU A 74 2.26 -18.02 -15.88
C LEU A 74 1.69 -17.63 -17.25
N SER A 75 0.58 -18.25 -17.64
CA SER A 75 -0.09 -17.92 -18.89
C SER A 75 -0.64 -16.50 -18.84
N GLU A 76 -0.62 -15.77 -19.96
CA GLU A 76 -1.21 -14.43 -20.07
C GLU A 76 -2.73 -14.43 -19.88
N GLU A 77 -3.39 -15.55 -20.17
CA GLU A 77 -4.83 -15.73 -19.98
C GLU A 77 -5.22 -15.92 -18.50
N ASN A 78 -4.25 -15.89 -17.59
CA ASN A 78 -4.51 -16.07 -16.17
C ASN A 78 -5.39 -14.94 -15.59
N LYS A 79 -6.43 -15.31 -14.85
CA LYS A 79 -7.40 -14.34 -14.31
C LYS A 79 -6.77 -13.39 -13.29
N THR A 80 -5.76 -13.84 -12.52
CA THR A 80 -5.07 -12.97 -11.56
C THR A 80 -4.31 -11.87 -12.30
N LEU A 81 -3.59 -12.22 -13.37
CA LEU A 81 -2.88 -11.24 -14.21
C LEU A 81 -3.84 -10.27 -14.89
N GLN A 82 -4.95 -10.77 -15.44
CA GLN A 82 -5.97 -9.90 -16.05
C GLN A 82 -6.58 -8.94 -15.03
N ARG A 83 -6.82 -9.41 -13.80
CA ARG A 83 -7.32 -8.57 -12.71
C ARG A 83 -6.31 -7.49 -12.33
N GLU A 84 -5.04 -7.83 -12.21
CA GLU A 84 -3.96 -6.86 -11.92
C GLU A 84 -3.83 -5.80 -13.02
N LYS A 85 -3.88 -6.21 -14.29
CA LYS A 85 -3.91 -5.27 -15.43
C LYS A 85 -5.08 -4.29 -15.34
N LYS A 86 -6.29 -4.80 -15.06
CA LYS A 86 -7.50 -3.96 -14.85
C LYS A 86 -7.34 -3.01 -13.67
N ILE A 87 -6.78 -3.47 -12.55
CA ILE A 87 -6.50 -2.61 -11.40
C ILE A 87 -5.56 -1.49 -11.81
N LYS A 88 -4.42 -1.82 -12.45
CA LYS A 88 -3.44 -0.83 -12.91
C LYS A 88 -4.05 0.21 -13.83
N GLU A 89 -4.87 -0.23 -14.79
CA GLU A 89 -5.59 0.68 -15.69
C GLU A 89 -6.52 1.65 -14.94
N ILE A 90 -7.22 1.18 -13.89
CA ILE A 90 -8.05 2.02 -13.02
C ILE A 90 -7.18 2.98 -12.19
N LEU A 91 -6.02 2.53 -11.70
CA LEU A 91 -5.07 3.35 -10.94
C LEU A 91 -4.50 4.48 -11.79
N ASP A 92 -4.12 4.20 -13.03
CA ASP A 92 -3.52 5.16 -13.95
C ASP A 92 -4.51 6.28 -14.34
N LYS A 93 -5.82 5.97 -14.35
CA LYS A 93 -6.90 6.94 -14.58
C LYS A 93 -7.15 7.87 -13.38
N ARG A 94 -6.48 7.69 -12.24
CA ARG A 94 -6.70 8.52 -11.04
C ARG A 94 -6.17 9.92 -11.26
N VAL A 95 -7.07 10.89 -11.23
CA VAL A 95 -6.72 12.31 -11.14
C VAL A 95 -6.69 12.71 -9.67
N TYR A 96 -5.52 13.11 -9.18
CA TYR A 96 -5.41 13.70 -7.86
C TYR A 96 -6.00 15.10 -7.90
N ILE A 97 -7.21 15.27 -7.33
CA ILE A 97 -7.78 16.60 -7.11
C ILE A 97 -6.96 17.25 -5.99
N LEU A 98 -6.26 18.32 -6.31
CA LEU A 98 -5.70 19.21 -5.29
C LEU A 98 -6.88 19.70 -4.45
N LEU A 99 -6.94 19.30 -3.18
CA LEU A 99 -7.91 19.80 -2.21
C LEU A 99 -7.60 21.26 -1.90
N GLN A 100 -7.79 22.16 -2.87
CA GLN A 100 -7.98 23.58 -2.62
C GLN A 100 -9.40 23.79 -2.07
N LEU A 101 -9.77 23.03 -1.04
CA LEU A 101 -10.83 23.44 -0.14
C LEU A 101 -10.25 24.59 0.67
N ARG A 102 -10.31 25.81 0.11
CA ARG A 102 -10.45 26.99 0.96
C ARG A 102 -11.69 26.72 1.80
N ARG A 103 -11.52 26.14 2.99
CA ARG A 103 -12.55 26.10 4.02
C ARG A 103 -12.95 27.56 4.16
N LYS A 104 -14.10 27.95 3.61
CA LYS A 104 -14.70 29.26 3.89
C LYS A 104 -14.78 29.29 5.40
N GLN A 105 -13.94 30.10 6.04
CA GLN A 105 -13.96 30.24 7.50
C GLN A 105 -15.41 30.60 7.82
N LYS A 106 -16.08 29.77 8.63
CA LYS A 106 -17.44 30.08 9.04
C LYS A 106 -17.38 31.45 9.73
N PRO A 107 -18.24 32.40 9.36
CA PRO A 107 -18.24 33.69 10.03
C PRO A 107 -18.45 33.43 11.53
N VAL A 108 -17.54 33.95 12.35
CA VAL A 108 -17.68 33.89 13.81
C VAL A 108 -18.94 34.66 14.17
N TYR A 109 -19.86 34.01 14.90
CA TYR A 109 -21.13 34.63 15.28
C TYR A 109 -20.85 35.88 16.12
N THR A 110 -21.23 37.04 15.58
CA THR A 110 -21.17 38.29 16.30
C THR A 110 -22.57 38.60 16.83
N PRO A 111 -22.75 38.74 18.16
CA PRO A 111 -24.05 39.05 18.74
C PRO A 111 -24.63 40.38 18.26
N PRO A 112 -25.96 40.52 18.25
CA PRO A 112 -26.61 41.79 17.94
C PRO A 112 -26.27 42.87 18.98
N LEU A 113 -26.36 44.14 18.56
CA LEU A 113 -26.09 45.34 19.38
C LEU A 113 -26.80 45.33 20.75
N ASN A 114 -28.00 44.75 20.82
CA ASN A 114 -28.82 44.72 22.03
C ASN A 114 -28.47 43.61 23.03
N HIS A 115 -27.47 42.76 22.75
CA HIS A 115 -27.15 41.63 23.62
C HIS A 115 -26.46 42.09 24.93
N PRO A 116 -26.86 41.55 26.11
CA PRO A 116 -26.35 41.95 27.42
C PRO A 116 -24.82 42.11 27.53
N TRP A 117 -24.03 41.12 27.10
CA TRP A 117 -22.56 41.17 27.13
C TRP A 117 -21.92 42.33 26.33
N ARG A 118 -22.57 42.82 25.28
CA ARG A 118 -22.06 43.90 24.42
C ARG A 118 -22.34 45.26 25.07
N LYS A 119 -23.48 45.37 25.75
CA LYS A 119 -23.82 46.53 26.59
C LYS A 119 -22.89 46.64 27.79
N ILE A 120 -22.53 45.52 28.42
CA ILE A 120 -21.59 45.49 29.55
C ILE A 120 -20.21 45.99 29.10
N GLN A 121 -19.68 45.49 27.99
CA GLN A 121 -18.40 45.97 27.44
C GLN A 121 -18.42 47.45 27.07
N ALA A 122 -19.50 47.94 26.43
CA ALA A 122 -19.64 49.36 26.12
C ALA A 122 -19.62 50.23 27.39
N LYS A 123 -20.32 49.79 28.44
CA LYS A 123 -20.36 50.48 29.73
C LYS A 123 -19.01 50.50 30.42
N GLU A 124 -18.26 49.40 30.39
CA GLU A 124 -16.88 49.34 30.89
C GLU A 124 -15.95 50.29 30.13
N PHE A 125 -16.11 50.38 28.80
CA PHE A 125 -15.34 51.30 27.96
C PHE A 125 -15.65 52.76 28.27
N GLU A 126 -16.93 53.10 28.46
CA GLU A 126 -17.34 54.45 28.87
C GLU A 126 -16.85 54.81 30.27
N MET A 127 -16.95 53.90 31.24
CA MET A 127 -16.41 54.12 32.59
C MET A 127 -14.89 54.33 32.58
N LYS A 128 -14.14 53.55 31.79
CA LYS A 128 -12.70 53.75 31.60
C LYS A 128 -12.40 55.11 30.97
N LYS A 129 -13.19 55.54 29.98
CA LYS A 129 -13.06 56.85 29.34
C LYS A 129 -13.28 57.97 30.35
N ILE A 130 -14.36 57.92 31.12
CA ILE A 130 -14.68 58.92 32.17
C ILE A 130 -13.57 59.01 33.22
N ASN A 131 -13.03 57.86 33.68
CA ASN A 131 -11.92 57.84 34.64
C ASN A 131 -10.64 58.45 34.07
N LEU A 132 -10.36 58.26 32.77
CA LEU A 132 -9.20 58.85 32.10
C LEU A 132 -9.27 60.38 32.05
N TYR A 133 -10.46 60.96 31.90
CA TYR A 133 -10.68 62.41 31.92
C TYR A 133 -10.64 63.03 33.32
N LYS A 134 -10.90 62.25 34.38
CA LYS A 134 -10.79 62.71 35.78
C LYS A 134 -9.37 62.74 36.34
N MET A 135 -8.40 62.12 35.65
CA MET A 135 -6.99 62.09 36.05
C MET A 135 -6.11 63.12 35.31
N LYS A 136 -6.72 64.03 34.54
CA LYS A 136 -6.09 65.22 33.96
C LYS A 136 -6.61 66.45 34.66
#